data_AF-A0AAU3DLT8-F1
#
_entry.id   AF-A0AAU3DLT8-F1
#
_cell.length_a   1.000
_cell.length_b   1.000
_cell.length_c   1.000
_cell.angle_alpha   90.00
_cell.angle_beta   90.00
_cell.angle_gamma   90.00
#
_symmetry.space_group_name_H-M   'P 1'
#
loop_
_entity.id
_entity.type
_entity.pdbx_description
1 polymer ?
#
loop_
_entity_poly.entity_id
_entity_poly.type
_entity_poly.pdbx_seq_one_letter_code
_entity_poly.pdbx_strand_id
1 'polypeptide(L)'
;MRSGEPAGCAGCGRLSEWCHSRFARRLVDVTLAGRPLCLDLSVRRLYCENTTCPKKTFAEQVPGLTVRYQRRTPQLQRLVEDVGVMLAAEAAVTLASLLMRA
;
A
#
# COMPACT_ATOMS: atom_id res chain seq x y z
N MET A 1 -11.60 12.54 -18.82
CA MET A 1 -12.61 11.52 -19.18
C MET A 1 -13.06 10.82 -17.89
N ARG A 2 -14.36 10.57 -17.70
CA ARG A 2 -14.83 9.67 -16.63
C ARG A 2 -14.57 8.23 -17.06
N SER A 3 -13.97 7.42 -16.20
CA SER A 3 -13.62 6.04 -16.59
C SER A 3 -13.44 5.17 -15.35
N GLY A 4 -14.06 3.99 -15.29
CA GLY A 4 -13.90 3.01 -14.20
C GLY A 4 -14.66 3.40 -12.93
N GLU A 5 -14.59 2.54 -11.91
CA GLU A 5 -15.25 2.78 -10.62
C GLU A 5 -14.73 4.05 -9.93
N PRO A 6 -15.58 4.79 -9.20
CA PRO A 6 -15.14 5.94 -8.43
C PRO A 6 -14.11 5.56 -7.39
N ALA A 7 -13.08 6.40 -7.20
CA ALA A 7 -12.15 6.26 -6.09
C ALA A 7 -12.19 7.50 -5.20
N GLY A 8 -12.01 7.30 -3.89
CA GLY A 8 -12.01 8.38 -2.91
C GLY A 8 -10.71 9.18 -2.92
N CYS A 9 -10.83 10.51 -2.88
CA CYS A 9 -9.69 11.39 -2.71
C CYS A 9 -8.98 11.12 -1.37
N ALA A 10 -7.69 10.85 -1.39
CA ALA A 10 -6.89 10.63 -0.17
C ALA A 10 -6.79 11.85 0.78
N GLY A 11 -7.28 13.03 0.35
CA GLY A 11 -7.34 14.23 1.19
C GLY A 11 -8.69 14.47 1.85
N CYS A 12 -9.80 14.27 1.13
CA CYS A 12 -11.14 14.62 1.63
C CYS A 12 -12.19 13.50 1.48
N GLY A 13 -11.81 12.32 0.99
CA GLY A 13 -12.71 11.19 0.79
C GLY A 13 -13.66 11.31 -0.42
N ARG A 14 -13.82 12.50 -1.04
CA ARG A 14 -14.74 12.69 -2.16
C ARG A 14 -14.44 11.72 -3.30
N LEU A 15 -15.45 10.95 -3.68
CA LEU A 15 -15.38 10.02 -4.81
C LEU A 15 -15.25 10.79 -6.12
N SER A 16 -14.42 10.30 -7.02
CA SER A 16 -14.27 10.84 -8.37
C SER A 16 -13.99 9.72 -9.36
N GLU A 17 -14.52 9.87 -10.56
CA GLU A 17 -14.22 9.04 -11.74
C GLU A 17 -13.44 9.83 -12.79
N TRP A 18 -13.24 11.13 -12.57
CA TRP A 18 -12.68 12.02 -13.57
C TRP A 18 -11.18 11.85 -13.67
N CYS A 19 -10.75 11.07 -14.66
CA CYS A 19 -9.36 10.79 -14.94
C CYS A 19 -8.63 12.00 -15.52
N HIS A 20 -7.54 12.38 -14.86
CA HIS A 20 -6.51 13.32 -15.33
C HIS A 20 -5.50 12.60 -16.24
N SER A 21 -4.89 11.52 -15.73
CA SER A 21 -3.90 10.73 -16.47
C SER A 21 -3.82 9.31 -15.91
N ARG A 22 -3.08 8.44 -16.58
CA ARG A 22 -2.68 7.13 -16.07
C ARG A 22 -1.17 7.07 -15.96
N PHE A 23 -0.65 6.27 -15.04
CA PHE A 23 0.76 6.01 -14.90
C PHE A 23 1.01 4.57 -14.47
N ALA A 24 2.15 4.03 -14.86
CA ALA A 24 2.56 2.70 -14.43
C ALA A 24 3.08 2.74 -12.99
N ARG A 25 2.65 1.77 -12.19
CA ARG A 25 3.12 1.54 -10.83
C ARG A 25 3.54 0.09 -10.70
N ARG A 26 4.84 -0.13 -10.44
CA ARG A 26 5.40 -1.44 -10.14
C ARG A 26 5.30 -1.74 -8.66
N LEU A 27 4.75 -2.91 -8.32
CA LEU A 27 4.68 -3.43 -6.96
C LEU A 27 5.35 -4.79 -6.87
N VAL A 28 6.01 -5.05 -5.74
CA VAL A 28 6.48 -6.39 -5.39
C VAL A 28 5.43 -7.08 -4.52
N ASP A 29 5.19 -8.35 -4.78
CA ASP A 29 4.26 -9.18 -4.01
C ASP A 29 4.96 -10.45 -3.49
N VAL A 30 4.20 -11.28 -2.80
CA VAL A 30 4.62 -12.60 -2.34
C VAL A 30 5.06 -13.48 -3.51
N THR A 31 5.98 -14.41 -3.24
CA THR A 31 6.49 -15.28 -4.30
C THR A 31 5.41 -16.21 -4.83
N LEU A 32 5.44 -16.47 -6.14
CA LEU A 32 4.62 -17.47 -6.79
C LEU A 32 5.51 -18.65 -7.16
N ALA A 33 5.25 -19.82 -6.59
CA ALA A 33 6.08 -21.01 -6.76
C ALA A 33 7.58 -20.74 -6.52
N GLY A 34 7.89 -19.98 -5.45
CA GLY A 34 9.26 -19.61 -5.08
C GLY A 34 9.91 -18.52 -5.94
N ARG A 35 9.20 -17.97 -6.93
CA ARG A 35 9.72 -16.91 -7.80
C ARG A 35 9.22 -15.53 -7.36
N PRO A 36 10.06 -14.47 -7.37
CA PRO A 36 9.61 -13.12 -7.08
C PRO A 36 8.48 -12.69 -8.02
N LEU A 37 7.36 -12.23 -7.45
CA LEU A 37 6.24 -11.69 -8.21
C LEU A 37 6.31 -10.16 -8.24
N CYS A 38 6.26 -9.60 -9.45
CA CYS A 38 6.17 -8.16 -9.68
C CYS A 38 4.90 -7.86 -10.46
N LEU A 39 4.10 -6.91 -9.96
CA LEU A 39 2.87 -6.44 -10.60
C LEU A 39 3.14 -5.08 -11.25
N ASP A 40 2.97 -5.00 -12.57
CA ASP A 40 2.99 -3.73 -13.31
C ASP A 40 1.55 -3.24 -13.52
N LEU A 41 1.14 -2.27 -12.71
CA LEU A 41 -0.23 -1.76 -12.68
C LEU A 41 -0.36 -0.43 -13.43
N SER A 42 -1.38 -0.30 -14.28
CA SER A 42 -1.80 0.99 -14.84
C SER A 42 -2.78 1.65 -13.87
N VAL A 43 -2.35 2.72 -13.20
CA VAL A 43 -3.10 3.39 -12.13
C VAL A 43 -3.61 4.73 -12.61
N ARG A 44 -4.88 5.06 -12.36
CA ARG A 44 -5.46 6.38 -12.64
C ARG A 44 -4.98 7.41 -11.63
N ARG A 45 -4.65 8.58 -12.14
CA ARG A 45 -4.66 9.85 -11.41
C ARG A 45 -5.98 10.55 -11.73
N LEU A 46 -6.76 10.83 -10.70
CA LEU A 46 -8.10 11.42 -10.77
C LEU A 46 -8.08 12.87 -10.29
N TYR A 47 -9.00 13.69 -10.78
CA TYR A 47 -9.27 15.03 -10.24
C TYR A 47 -10.11 14.93 -8.97
N CYS A 48 -9.77 15.74 -7.96
CA CYS A 48 -10.67 15.98 -6.84
C CYS A 48 -11.63 17.11 -7.19
N GLU A 49 -12.91 16.80 -7.31
CA GLU A 49 -13.94 17.80 -7.63
C GLU A 49 -14.37 18.61 -6.38
N ASN A 50 -13.75 18.39 -5.21
CA ASN A 50 -13.95 19.23 -4.03
C ASN A 50 -13.05 20.47 -4.09
N THR A 51 -13.65 21.64 -4.29
CA THR A 51 -12.93 22.92 -4.46
C THR A 51 -12.17 23.35 -3.20
N THR A 52 -12.64 22.96 -2.01
CA THR A 52 -11.99 23.27 -0.72
C THR A 52 -10.88 22.29 -0.37
N CYS A 53 -10.76 21.17 -1.08
CA CYS A 53 -9.68 20.22 -0.84
C CYS A 53 -8.35 20.76 -1.39
N PRO A 54 -7.26 20.75 -0.60
CA PRO A 54 -5.95 21.17 -1.09
C PRO A 54 -5.38 20.22 -2.17
N LYS A 55 -5.89 18.98 -2.25
CA LYS A 55 -5.52 18.02 -3.29
C LYS A 55 -6.35 18.28 -4.55
N LYS A 56 -5.72 18.76 -5.63
CA LYS A 56 -6.36 18.92 -6.95
C LYS A 56 -6.44 17.61 -7.74
N THR A 57 -5.44 16.75 -7.58
CA THR A 57 -5.44 15.38 -8.12
C THR A 57 -5.00 14.38 -7.06
N PHE A 58 -5.39 13.12 -7.24
CA PHE A 58 -4.97 12.01 -6.39
C PHE A 58 -4.83 10.74 -7.23
N ALA A 59 -3.96 9.82 -6.80
CA ALA A 59 -3.89 8.50 -7.40
C ALA A 59 -4.95 7.60 -6.76
N GLU A 60 -5.70 6.87 -7.59
CA GLU A 60 -6.60 5.84 -7.08
C GLU A 60 -5.82 4.78 -6.27
N GLN A 61 -6.48 4.17 -5.29
CA GLN A 61 -5.94 2.99 -4.62
C GLN A 61 -6.79 1.78 -5.01
N VAL A 62 -6.19 0.83 -5.72
CA VAL A 62 -6.78 -0.47 -6.04
C VAL A 62 -6.80 -1.31 -4.76
N PRO A 63 -8.00 -1.73 -4.27
CA PRO A 63 -8.13 -2.55 -3.07
C PRO A 63 -7.27 -3.81 -3.15
N GLY A 64 -6.63 -4.17 -2.04
CA GLY A 64 -5.78 -5.36 -1.96
C GLY A 64 -4.40 -5.23 -2.63
N LEU A 65 -4.19 -4.28 -3.55
CA LEU A 65 -2.93 -4.13 -4.27
C LEU A 65 -2.15 -2.90 -3.87
N THR A 66 -2.80 -1.75 -3.67
CA THR A 66 -2.08 -0.48 -3.47
C THR A 66 -2.41 0.18 -2.15
N VAL A 67 -1.38 0.70 -1.50
CA VAL A 67 -1.49 1.70 -0.41
C VAL A 67 -0.59 2.87 -0.78
N ARG A 68 -0.93 4.09 -0.33
CA ARG A 68 -0.15 5.30 -0.65
C ARG A 68 1.33 5.11 -0.28
N TYR A 69 2.22 5.49 -1.19
CA TYR A 69 3.68 5.40 -1.09
C TYR A 69 4.28 3.98 -1.00
N GLN A 70 3.49 2.94 -0.73
CA GLN A 70 4.02 1.58 -0.65
C GLN A 70 4.50 1.07 -2.03
N ARG A 71 5.62 0.35 -2.04
CA ARG A 71 6.13 -0.35 -3.23
C ARG A 71 5.91 -1.87 -3.16
N ARG A 72 5.28 -2.32 -2.07
CA ARG A 72 4.87 -3.70 -1.81
C ARG A 72 3.36 -3.76 -1.81
N THR A 73 2.79 -4.91 -2.14
CA THR A 73 1.39 -5.17 -1.86
C THR A 73 1.14 -5.20 -0.35
N PRO A 74 -0.09 -4.88 0.10
CA PRO A 74 -0.50 -5.06 1.50
C PRO A 74 -0.27 -6.47 2.04
N GLN A 75 -0.33 -7.50 1.19
CA GLN A 75 -0.05 -8.87 1.61
C GLN A 75 1.43 -9.07 1.93
N LEU A 76 2.33 -8.67 1.02
CA LEU A 76 3.77 -8.77 1.28
C LEU A 76 4.18 -7.89 2.46
N GLN A 77 3.62 -6.68 2.57
CA GLN A 77 3.92 -5.79 3.68
C GLN A 77 3.58 -6.42 5.04
N ARG A 78 2.41 -7.07 5.16
CA ARG A 78 2.01 -7.81 6.37
C ARG A 78 2.97 -8.94 6.71
N LEU A 79 3.40 -9.73 5.73
CA LEU A 79 4.37 -10.80 5.98
C LEU A 79 5.72 -10.27 6.48
N VAL A 80 6.19 -9.15 5.95
CA VAL A 80 7.43 -8.51 6.45
C VAL A 80 7.25 -8.02 7.89
N GLU A 81 6.08 -7.46 8.22
CA GLU A 81 5.74 -7.03 9.57
C GLU A 81 5.68 -8.21 10.54
N ASP A 82 5.00 -9.30 10.17
CA ASP A 82 4.87 -10.51 10.99
C ASP A 82 6.23 -11.13 11.32
N VAL A 83 7.12 -11.25 10.32
CA VAL A 83 8.50 -11.71 10.53
C VAL A 83 9.24 -10.80 11.52
N GLY A 84 9.09 -9.49 11.37
CA GLY A 84 9.70 -8.52 12.29
C GLY A 84 9.20 -8.69 13.74
N VAL A 85 7.89 -8.91 13.92
CA VAL A 85 7.29 -9.16 15.23
C VAL A 85 7.83 -10.45 15.85
N MET A 86 7.90 -11.53 15.07
CA MET A 86 8.42 -12.83 15.56
C MET A 86 9.89 -12.73 16.00
N LEU A 87 10.74 -12.07 15.20
CA LEU A 87 12.15 -11.87 15.54
C LEU A 87 12.31 -11.01 16.79
N ALA A 88 11.50 -9.97 16.95
CA ALA A 88 11.52 -9.13 18.14
C ALA A 88 11.08 -9.91 19.39
N ALA A 89 10.07 -10.78 19.28
CA ALA A 89 9.61 -11.63 20.37
C ALA A 89 10.71 -12.62 20.82
N GLU A 90 11.40 -13.26 19.88
CA GLU A 90 12.52 -14.16 20.18
C GLU A 90 13.67 -13.44 20.90
N ALA A 91 14.03 -12.25 20.40
CA ALA A 91 15.04 -11.40 21.04
C ALA A 91 14.62 -11.00 22.47
N ALA A 92 13.35 -10.64 22.68
CA ALA A 92 12.82 -10.28 23.99
C ALA A 92 12.88 -11.44 24.99
N VAL A 93 12.51 -12.66 24.58
CA VAL A 93 12.62 -13.86 25.43
C VAL A 93 14.08 -14.13 25.80
N THR A 94 14.98 -14.02 24.84
CA THR A 94 16.41 -14.21 25.06
C THR A 94 16.95 -13.20 26.09
N LEU A 95 16.64 -11.92 25.91
CA LEU A 95 17.04 -10.86 26.83
C LEU A 95 16.48 -11.10 28.24
N ALA A 96 15.20 -11.44 28.35
CA ALA A 96 14.55 -11.73 29.63
C ALA A 96 15.25 -12.90 30.35
N SER A 97 15.61 -13.95 29.62
CA SER A 97 16.33 -15.11 30.18
C SER A 97 17.72 -14.77 30.71
N LEU A 98 18.44 -13.84 30.06
CA LEU A 98 19.75 -13.39 30.52
C LEU A 98 19.64 -12.54 31.79
N LEU A 99 18.65 -11.64 31.84
CA LEU A 99 18.42 -10.77 33.01
C LEU A 99 17.94 -11.55 34.24
N MET A 100 17.19 -12.64 34.04
CA MET A 100 16.71 -13.50 35.14
C MET A 100 17.75 -14.51 35.66
N ARG A 101 18.91 -14.63 34.99
CA ARG A 101 20.02 -15.50 35.42
C ARG A 101 21.11 -14.75 36.18
N ALA A 102 21.00 -13.43 36.28
CA ALA A 102 21.82 -12.57 37.15
C ALA A 102 21.15 -12.41 38.51
#